data_AF-A0A7C2IY01-F1
#
_entry.id   AF-A0A7C2IY01-F1
#
_cell.length_a   1.000
_cell.length_b   1.000
_cell.length_c   1.000
_cell.angle_alpha   90.00
_cell.angle_beta   90.00
_cell.angle_gamma   90.00
#
_symmetry.space_group_name_H-M   'P 1'
#
loop_
_entity.id
_entity.type
_entity.pdbx_description
1 polymer ?
#
loop_
_entity_poly.entity_id
_entity_poly.type
_entity_poly.pdbx_seq_one_letter_code
_entity_poly.pdbx_strand_id
1 'polypeptide(L)'
;MSNLSLRLPDSLHGKVRELAARDAISINQFIATAVAEKAAALLTVEYIAERAKRGDRSAFDRILARVPRVPPLPGDEIEPAGKTARPTRRMQPAKARGRVGKTSRKSRSRLRG
;
A
#
# COMPACT_ATOMS: atom_id res chain seq x y z
N MET A 1 30.07 8.57 -24.79
CA MET A 1 29.47 8.31 -23.47
C MET A 1 30.30 9.03 -22.42
N SER A 2 29.66 9.68 -21.46
CA SER A 2 30.36 10.27 -20.31
C SER A 2 30.80 9.18 -19.35
N ASN A 3 31.97 9.35 -18.71
CA ASN A 3 32.48 8.43 -17.71
C ASN A 3 32.13 8.93 -16.31
N LEU A 4 31.63 8.05 -15.44
CA LEU A 4 31.29 8.36 -14.06
C LEU A 4 32.11 7.45 -13.13
N SER A 5 33.02 8.05 -12.37
CA SER A 5 33.81 7.34 -11.37
C SER A 5 33.23 7.58 -9.97
N LEU A 6 32.78 6.52 -9.32
CA LEU A 6 32.20 6.55 -7.97
C LEU A 6 32.75 5.38 -7.14
N ARG A 7 32.77 5.56 -5.81
CA ARG A 7 33.18 4.52 -4.85
C ARG A 7 31.94 3.99 -4.13
N LEU A 8 31.79 2.68 -4.11
CA LEU A 8 30.76 1.98 -3.36
C LEU A 8 31.36 1.37 -2.09
N PRO A 9 30.62 1.29 -0.97
CA PRO A 9 31.03 0.46 0.16
C PRO A 9 31.27 -0.99 -0.27
N ASP A 10 32.25 -1.67 0.34
CA ASP A 10 32.68 -3.01 -0.07
C ASP A 10 31.53 -4.03 -0.06
N SER A 11 30.66 -3.96 0.95
CA SER A 11 29.48 -4.82 1.05
C SER A 11 28.53 -4.66 -0.13
N LEU A 12 28.30 -3.42 -0.57
CA LEU A 12 27.44 -3.11 -1.70
C LEU A 12 28.09 -3.52 -3.02
N HIS A 13 29.37 -3.21 -3.19
CA HIS A 13 30.12 -3.62 -4.38
C HIS A 13 30.14 -5.15 -4.56
N GLY A 14 30.34 -5.89 -3.46
CA GLY A 14 30.25 -7.36 -3.45
C GLY A 14 28.88 -7.86 -3.90
N LYS A 15 27.80 -7.25 -3.41
CA LYS A 15 26.43 -7.65 -3.79
C LYS A 15 26.11 -7.33 -5.24
N VAL A 16 26.50 -6.15 -5.73
CA VAL A 16 26.33 -5.76 -7.13
C VAL A 16 27.06 -6.72 -8.06
N ARG A 17 28.28 -7.13 -7.69
CA ARG A 17 29.05 -8.14 -8.46
C ARG A 17 28.31 -9.48 -8.54
N GLU A 18 27.75 -9.95 -7.43
CA GLU A 18 26.98 -11.20 -7.39
C GLU A 18 25.74 -11.12 -8.31
N LEU A 19 25.00 -10.01 -8.25
CA LEU A 19 23.81 -9.80 -9.07
C LEU A 19 24.15 -9.70 -10.57
N ALA A 20 25.17 -8.92 -10.92
CA ALA A 20 25.63 -8.80 -12.30
C ALA A 20 26.08 -10.15 -12.88
N ALA A 21 26.74 -11.00 -12.06
CA ALA A 21 27.15 -12.33 -12.47
C ALA A 21 25.95 -13.27 -12.70
N ARG A 22 24.90 -13.19 -11.87
CA ARG A 22 23.66 -13.97 -12.06
C ARG A 22 22.96 -13.63 -13.37
N ASP A 23 22.98 -12.35 -13.74
CA ASP A 23 22.37 -11.84 -14.97
C ASP A 23 23.31 -11.93 -16.19
N ALA A 24 24.52 -12.48 -16.03
CA ALA A 24 25.54 -12.61 -17.07
C ALA A 24 25.90 -11.28 -17.77
N ILE A 25 25.90 -10.17 -17.03
CA ILE A 25 26.25 -8.82 -17.52
C ILE A 25 27.41 -8.21 -16.73
N SER A 26 28.02 -7.15 -17.28
CA SER A 26 29.06 -6.41 -16.55
C SER A 26 28.47 -5.63 -15.37
N ILE A 27 29.30 -5.38 -14.35
CA ILE A 27 28.94 -4.53 -13.20
C ILE A 27 28.46 -3.15 -13.67
N ASN A 28 29.11 -2.55 -14.67
CA ASN A 28 28.74 -1.23 -15.17
C ASN A 28 27.37 -1.24 -15.86
N GLN A 29 27.06 -2.28 -16.64
CA GLN A 29 25.73 -2.44 -17.26
C GLN A 29 24.65 -2.66 -16.19
N PHE A 30 24.93 -3.46 -15.18
CA PHE A 30 24.02 -3.67 -14.06
C PHE A 30 23.71 -2.35 -13.34
N ILE A 31 24.75 -1.59 -12.96
CA ILE A 31 24.59 -0.28 -12.29
C ILE A 31 23.81 0.70 -13.18
N ALA A 32 24.15 0.79 -14.46
CA ALA A 32 23.47 1.69 -15.39
C ALA A 32 21.98 1.38 -15.50
N THR A 33 21.63 0.09 -15.60
CA THR A 33 20.24 -0.37 -15.69
C THR A 33 19.49 -0.10 -14.40
N ALA A 34 20.08 -0.43 -13.24
CA ALA A 34 19.47 -0.17 -11.93
C ALA A 34 19.23 1.33 -11.69
N VAL A 35 20.15 2.20 -12.11
CA VAL A 35 19.97 3.66 -12.05
C VAL A 35 18.84 4.12 -12.97
N ALA A 36 18.78 3.60 -14.20
CA ALA A 36 17.71 3.92 -15.14
C ALA A 36 16.34 3.50 -14.59
N GLU A 37 16.22 2.31 -14.01
CA GLU A 37 14.99 1.82 -13.37
C GLU A 37 14.58 2.69 -12.19
N LYS A 38 15.53 3.03 -11.31
CA LYS A 38 15.26 3.90 -10.16
C LYS A 38 14.80 5.29 -10.60
N ALA A 39 15.46 5.86 -11.60
CA ALA A 39 15.09 7.15 -12.17
C ALA A 39 13.68 7.10 -12.78
N ALA A 40 13.38 6.08 -13.59
CA ALA A 40 12.06 5.90 -14.18
C ALA A 40 10.95 5.81 -13.11
N ALA A 41 11.19 5.06 -12.04
CA ALA A 41 10.23 4.95 -10.94
C ALA A 41 9.99 6.30 -10.24
N LEU A 42 11.05 7.04 -9.91
CA LEU A 42 10.93 8.34 -9.23
C LEU A 42 10.23 9.38 -10.11
N LEU A 43 10.66 9.52 -11.36
CA LEU A 43 10.08 10.45 -12.31
C LEU A 43 8.60 10.14 -12.61
N THR A 44 8.23 8.85 -12.63
CA THR A 44 6.83 8.45 -12.82
C THR A 44 5.96 8.88 -11.63
N VAL A 45 6.45 8.72 -10.39
CA VAL A 45 5.73 9.17 -9.19
C VAL A 45 5.51 10.68 -9.24
N GLU A 46 6.54 11.45 -9.57
CA GLU A 46 6.46 12.90 -9.72
C GLU A 46 5.46 13.30 -10.81
N TYR A 47 5.53 12.67 -11.99
CA TYR A 47 4.61 12.93 -13.09
C TYR A 47 3.14 12.68 -12.70
N ILE A 48 2.84 11.55 -12.04
CA ILE A 48 1.48 11.24 -11.60
C ILE A 48 1.00 12.25 -10.56
N ALA A 49 1.86 12.63 -9.61
CA ALA A 49 1.54 13.63 -8.60
C ALA A 49 1.21 14.99 -9.22
N GLU A 50 2.01 15.46 -10.17
CA GLU A 50 1.76 16.71 -10.88
C GLU A 50 0.49 16.67 -11.74
N ARG A 51 0.21 15.52 -12.37
CA ARG A 51 -1.04 15.32 -13.12
C ARG A 51 -2.26 15.30 -12.20
N ALA A 52 -2.14 14.68 -11.02
CA ALA A 52 -3.22 14.59 -10.05
C ALA A 52 -3.64 15.98 -9.53
N LYS A 53 -2.70 16.92 -9.36
CA LYS A 53 -3.00 18.31 -8.99
C LYS A 53 -3.93 19.03 -9.98
N ARG A 54 -3.95 18.60 -11.25
CA ARG A 54 -4.80 19.15 -12.30
C ARG A 54 -6.15 18.43 -12.41
N GLY A 55 -6.37 17.37 -11.64
CA GLY A 55 -7.61 16.63 -11.64
C GLY A 55 -8.70 17.35 -10.85
N ASP A 56 -9.89 17.49 -11.44
CA ASP A 56 -11.11 17.91 -10.73
C ASP A 56 -11.99 16.69 -10.48
N ARG A 57 -12.05 16.26 -9.21
CA ARG A 57 -12.88 15.12 -8.81
C ARG A 57 -14.37 15.37 -9.06
N SER A 58 -14.83 16.61 -8.91
CA SER A 58 -16.23 16.96 -9.15
C SER A 58 -16.56 16.90 -10.64
N ALA A 59 -15.65 17.35 -11.51
CA ALA A 59 -15.80 17.18 -12.96
C ALA A 59 -15.85 15.71 -13.35
N PHE A 60 -14.98 14.88 -12.77
CA PHE A 60 -14.99 13.44 -12.98
C PHE A 60 -16.34 12.81 -12.61
N ASP A 61 -16.86 13.10 -11.42
CA ASP A 61 -18.15 12.56 -10.96
C ASP A 61 -19.32 13.06 -11.83
N ARG A 62 -19.31 14.34 -12.27
CA ARG A 62 -20.30 14.89 -13.21
C ARG A 62 -20.30 14.17 -14.56
N ILE A 63 -19.13 13.79 -15.08
CA ILE A 63 -19.01 13.03 -16.32
C ILE A 63 -19.55 11.62 -16.12
N LEU A 64 -19.15 10.94 -15.04
CA LEU A 64 -19.62 9.59 -14.74
C LEU A 64 -21.14 9.51 -14.54
N ALA A 65 -21.77 10.55 -13.99
CA ALA A 65 -23.22 10.61 -13.84
C ALA A 65 -23.99 10.59 -15.17
N ARG A 66 -23.32 10.85 -16.31
CA ARG A 66 -23.91 10.74 -17.65
C ARG A 66 -23.94 9.32 -18.19
N VAL A 67 -23.20 8.39 -17.58
CA VAL A 67 -23.18 6.99 -17.99
C VAL A 67 -24.54 6.36 -17.66
N PRO A 68 -25.25 5.76 -18.63
CA PRO A 68 -26.53 5.11 -18.38
C PRO A 68 -26.39 3.97 -17.36
N ARG A 69 -27.37 3.87 -16.46
CA ARG A 69 -27.44 2.78 -15.49
C ARG A 69 -28.03 1.52 -16.13
N VAL A 70 -27.24 0.87 -16.97
CA VAL A 70 -27.58 -0.40 -17.66
C VAL A 70 -26.75 -1.56 -17.11
N PRO A 71 -27.21 -2.82 -17.27
CA PRO A 71 -26.39 -3.98 -16.94
C PRO A 71 -25.04 -3.95 -17.69
N PRO A 72 -23.97 -4.53 -17.11
CA PRO A 72 -22.72 -4.76 -17.83
C PRO A 72 -22.94 -5.57 -19.11
N LEU A 73 -22.01 -5.45 -20.06
CA LEU A 73 -21.97 -6.34 -21.21
C LEU A 73 -21.63 -7.77 -20.75
N PRO A 74 -22.07 -8.80 -21.50
CA PRO A 74 -21.65 -10.18 -21.22
C PRO A 74 -20.13 -10.31 -21.19
N GLY A 75 -19.59 -10.81 -20.08
CA GLY A 75 -18.15 -10.93 -19.80
C GLY A 75 -17.55 -9.78 -18.99
N ASP A 76 -18.25 -8.64 -18.86
CA ASP A 76 -17.84 -7.49 -18.02
C ASP A 76 -18.54 -7.52 -16.64
N GLU A 77 -19.29 -8.58 -16.33
CA GLU A 77 -19.91 -8.71 -15.02
C GLU A 77 -18.83 -8.84 -13.94
N ILE A 78 -18.98 -8.04 -12.88
CA ILE A 78 -18.17 -8.22 -11.68
C ILE A 78 -18.56 -9.56 -11.07
N GLU A 79 -17.58 -10.42 -10.78
CA GLU A 79 -17.86 -11.66 -10.06
C GLU A 79 -18.60 -11.32 -8.76
N PRO A 80 -19.78 -11.91 -8.51
CA PRO A 80 -20.51 -11.65 -7.29
C PRO A 80 -19.63 -12.05 -6.11
N ALA A 81 -19.47 -11.15 -5.13
CA ALA A 81 -18.70 -11.42 -3.93
C ALA A 81 -19.24 -12.67 -3.22
N GLY A 82 -18.64 -13.84 -3.49
CA GLY A 82 -19.17 -15.14 -3.12
C GLY A 82 -18.18 -15.96 -2.31
N LYS A 83 -18.50 -16.16 -1.02
CA LYS A 83 -18.14 -17.33 -0.19
C LYS A 83 -16.65 -17.65 0.08
N THR A 84 -15.69 -17.00 -0.57
CA THR A 84 -14.24 -17.20 -0.34
C THR A 84 -13.52 -15.99 0.26
N ALA A 85 -14.27 -14.93 0.61
CA ALA A 85 -13.72 -13.79 1.33
C ALA A 85 -13.29 -14.21 2.74
N ARG A 86 -12.05 -14.69 2.88
CA ARG A 86 -11.38 -14.82 4.18
C ARG A 86 -11.49 -13.45 4.86
N PRO A 87 -12.14 -13.33 6.03
CA PRO A 87 -12.39 -12.04 6.63
C PRO A 87 -11.04 -11.37 6.87
N THR A 88 -10.81 -10.25 6.18
CA THR A 88 -9.65 -9.40 6.42
C THR A 88 -9.74 -8.95 7.86
N ARG A 89 -8.87 -9.50 8.70
CA ARG A 89 -8.70 -9.12 10.12
C ARG A 89 -8.05 -7.73 10.20
N ARG A 90 -8.62 -6.75 9.53
CA ARG A 90 -8.18 -5.37 9.59
C ARG A 90 -9.43 -4.51 9.47
N MET A 91 -9.74 -3.85 10.57
CA MET A 91 -10.93 -3.02 10.84
C MET A 91 -12.04 -3.72 11.63
N GLN A 92 -11.75 -4.13 12.86
CA GLN A 92 -12.75 -3.98 13.92
C GLN A 92 -12.36 -2.75 14.76
N PRO A 93 -13.22 -1.73 14.89
CA PRO A 93 -13.00 -0.69 15.88
C PRO A 93 -13.04 -1.35 17.27
N ALA A 94 -12.07 -1.00 18.13
CA ALA A 94 -12.01 -1.50 19.50
C ALA A 94 -13.35 -1.23 20.19
N LYS A 95 -14.06 -2.30 20.61
CA LYS A 95 -15.32 -2.16 21.36
C LYS A 95 -15.05 -1.32 22.61
N ALA A 96 -15.72 -0.18 22.70
CA ALA A 96 -15.77 0.67 23.88
C ALA A 96 -16.18 -0.18 25.09
N ARG A 97 -15.30 -0.26 26.09
CA ARG A 97 -15.58 -0.97 27.34
C ARG A 97 -16.76 -0.31 28.04
N GLY A 98 -17.89 -1.01 28.10
CA GLY A 98 -19.10 -0.56 28.74
C GLY A 98 -18.90 -0.27 30.22
N ARG A 99 -19.47 0.86 30.66
CA ARG A 99 -19.76 1.20 32.06
C ARG A 99 -20.49 0.04 32.74
N VAL A 100 -19.96 -0.45 33.87
CA VAL A 100 -20.74 -1.23 34.84
C VAL A 100 -20.88 -0.39 36.10
N GLY A 101 -22.10 0.04 36.40
CA GLY A 101 -22.44 0.70 37.64
C GLY A 101 -23.44 -0.13 38.43
N LYS A 102 -23.14 -0.30 39.73
CA LYS A 102 -24.06 -0.44 40.89
C LYS A 102 -24.91 -1.73 40.90
N THR A 103 -25.21 -2.46 41.99
CA THR A 103 -25.20 -2.34 43.47
C THR A 103 -25.75 -3.71 43.96
N SER A 104 -25.38 -4.34 45.09
CA SER A 104 -26.01 -4.13 46.41
C SER A 104 -25.70 -5.31 47.37
N ARG A 105 -25.24 -4.97 48.59
CA ARG A 105 -25.51 -5.53 49.93
C ARG A 105 -25.70 -7.05 50.15
N LYS A 106 -24.90 -7.63 51.07
CA LYS A 106 -25.35 -7.91 52.47
C LYS A 106 -24.19 -8.33 53.41
N SER A 107 -24.02 -7.51 54.45
CA SER A 107 -23.53 -7.75 55.83
C SER A 107 -22.97 -9.12 56.23
N ARG A 108 -21.82 -9.11 56.92
CA ARG A 108 -21.68 -9.82 58.21
C ARG A 108 -20.71 -9.09 59.15
N SER A 109 -21.34 -8.43 60.10
CA SER A 109 -20.87 -7.92 61.40
C SER A 109 -19.71 -8.71 62.01
N ARG A 110 -18.66 -7.97 62.42
CA ARG A 110 -17.84 -8.26 63.62
C ARG A 110 -17.49 -6.92 64.27
N LEU A 111 -18.29 -6.52 65.26
CA LEU A 111 -17.85 -5.54 66.26
C LEU A 111 -17.06 -6.27 67.35
N ARG A 112 -15.97 -5.63 67.77
CA ARG A 112 -15.35 -5.78 69.08
C ARG A 112 -16.23 -5.08 70.12
N GLY A 113 -16.30 -5.63 71.32
CA GLY A 113 -17.00 -5.04 72.48
C GLY A 113 -18.13 -5.92 72.94
#